data_AF-A0A523UE44-F1
#
_entry.id   AF-A0A523UE44-F1
#
_cell.length_a   1.000
_cell.length_b   1.000
_cell.length_c   1.000
_cell.angle_alpha   90.00
_cell.angle_beta   90.00
_cell.angle_gamma   90.00
#
_symmetry.space_group_name_H-M   'P 1'
#
loop_
_entity.id
_entity.type
_entity.pdbx_description
1 polymer ?
#
loop_
_entity_poly.entity_id
_entity_poly.type
_entity_poly.pdbx_seq_one_letter_code
_entity_poly.pdbx_strand_id
1 'polypeptide(L)' 'MINRSLRNRYSRQTRLPGIGEEGQAKLLSSNVVIIGCGALGCTIATLLVRAGVGKIKIVDRD' A
#
# COMPACT_ATOMS: atom_id res chain seq x y z
N MET A 1 15.70 -3.75 2.73
CA MET A 1 15.32 -5.19 2.86
C MET A 1 14.01 -5.29 3.62
N ILE A 2 13.04 -6.07 3.14
CA ILE A 2 11.77 -6.32 3.85
C ILE A 2 12.09 -7.07 5.15
N ASN A 3 11.82 -6.44 6.30
CA ASN A 3 12.08 -7.05 7.61
C ASN A 3 11.08 -8.20 7.91
N ARG A 4 11.37 -8.99 8.95
CA ARG A 4 10.56 -10.16 9.32
C ARG A 4 9.09 -9.81 9.64
N SER A 5 8.84 -8.63 10.23
CA SER A 5 7.49 -8.15 10.53
C SER A 5 6.67 -7.90 9.25
N LEU A 6 7.26 -7.22 8.26
CA LEU A 6 6.60 -6.96 6.98
C LEU A 6 6.36 -8.24 6.18
N ARG A 7 7.32 -9.19 6.18
CA ARG A 7 7.11 -10.52 5.57
C ARG A 7 5.90 -11.24 6.17
N ASN A 8 5.74 -11.20 7.50
CA ASN A 8 4.58 -11.80 8.15
C ASN A 8 3.27 -11.08 7.75
N ARG A 9 3.26 -9.74 7.81
CA ARG A 9 2.11 -8.89 7.47
C ARG A 9 1.58 -9.15 6.06
N TYR A 10 2.46 -9.30 5.07
CA TYR A 10 2.08 -9.47 3.65
C TYR A 10 2.10 -10.93 3.17
N SER A 11 2.35 -11.91 4.04
CA SER A 11 2.51 -13.32 3.66
C SER A 11 1.35 -13.90 2.85
N ARG A 12 0.10 -13.49 3.12
CA ARG A 12 -1.06 -13.91 2.32
C ARG A 12 -1.11 -13.23 0.96
N GLN A 13 -0.71 -11.96 0.89
CA GLN A 13 -0.72 -11.18 -0.33
C GLN A 13 0.36 -11.65 -1.31
N THR A 14 1.56 -12.00 -0.83
CA THR A 14 2.63 -12.52 -1.69
C THR A 14 2.36 -13.92 -2.24
N ARG A 15 1.43 -14.67 -1.64
CA ARG A 15 0.95 -15.97 -2.17
C ARG A 15 -0.07 -15.84 -3.31
N LEU A 16 -0.63 -14.65 -3.55
CA LEU A 16 -1.59 -14.44 -4.63
C LEU A 16 -0.88 -14.47 -5.99
N PRO A 17 -1.39 -15.26 -6.96
CA PRO A 17 -0.94 -15.18 -8.35
C PRO A 17 -1.02 -13.73 -8.87
N GLY A 18 0.05 -13.26 -9.50
CA GLY A 18 0.14 -11.89 -10.03
C GLY A 18 0.74 -10.83 -9.10
N ILE A 19 0.86 -11.10 -7.79
CA ILE A 19 1.60 -10.21 -6.86
C ILE A 19 2.99 -10.77 -6.60
N GLY A 20 3.09 -11.93 -5.92
CA GLY A 20 4.38 -12.49 -5.53
C GLY A 20 5.20 -11.60 -4.60
N GLU A 21 6.41 -12.03 -4.26
CA GLU A 21 7.36 -11.21 -3.50
C GLU A 21 7.78 -9.95 -4.28
N GLU A 22 7.91 -10.05 -5.61
CA GLU A 22 8.31 -8.94 -6.48
C GLU A 22 7.23 -7.84 -6.53
N GLY A 23 5.96 -8.20 -6.67
CA GLY A 23 4.85 -7.23 -6.65
C GLY A 23 4.71 -6.56 -5.29
N GLN A 24 4.92 -7.29 -4.19
CA GLN A 24 4.94 -6.68 -2.86
C GLN A 24 6.13 -5.72 -2.69
N ALA A 25 7.30 -6.06 -3.22
CA ALA A 25 8.45 -5.15 -3.23
C ALA A 25 8.17 -3.88 -4.04
N LYS A 26 7.51 -4.02 -5.21
CA LYS A 26 7.05 -2.87 -6.02
C LYS A 26 6.10 -1.97 -5.23
N LEU A 27 5.10 -2.53 -4.56
CA LEU A 27 4.18 -1.76 -3.70
C LEU A 27 4.94 -1.02 -2.59
N LEU A 28 5.83 -1.70 -1.88
CA LEU A 28 6.63 -1.09 -0.80
C LEU A 28 7.57 0.01 -1.28
N SER A 29 7.98 -0.01 -2.55
CA SER A 29 8.79 1.04 -3.18
C SER A 29 7.97 2.17 -3.82
N SER A 30 6.65 1.98 -3.95
CA SER A 30 5.78 2.90 -4.67
C SER A 30 5.41 4.14 -3.84
N ASN A 31 5.14 5.24 -4.56
CA ASN A 31 4.68 6.50 -4.01
C ASN A 31 3.35 6.88 -4.66
N VAL A 32 2.33 7.17 -3.86
CA VAL A 32 1.00 7.57 -4.33
C VAL A 32 0.60 8.92 -3.76
N VAL A 33 -0.03 9.77 -4.58
CA VAL A 33 -0.69 10.99 -4.14
C VAL A 33 -2.21 10.80 -4.23
N ILE A 34 -2.92 11.10 -3.14
CA ILE A 34 -4.38 11.11 -3.07
C ILE A 34 -4.82 12.56 -2.91
N ILE A 35 -5.67 13.03 -3.82
CA ILE A 35 -6.24 14.38 -3.78
C ILE A 35 -7.71 14.26 -3.34
N GLY A 36 -8.03 14.85 -2.20
CA GLY A 36 -9.27 14.69 -1.48
C GLY A 36 -9.22 13.54 -0.46
N CYS A 37 -9.63 13.83 0.76
CA CYS A 37 -9.72 12.91 1.91
C CYS A 37 -11.18 12.76 2.40
N GLY A 38 -12.16 12.97 1.52
CA GLY A 38 -13.55 12.58 1.76
C GLY A 38 -13.77 11.06 1.74
N ALA A 39 -15.02 10.61 1.59
CA ALA A 39 -15.39 9.18 1.64
C ALA A 39 -14.57 8.29 0.70
N LEU A 40 -14.33 8.74 -0.54
CA LEU A 40 -13.53 8.01 -1.52
C LEU A 40 -12.04 8.00 -1.15
N GLY A 41 -11.49 9.17 -0.80
CA GLY A 41 -10.09 9.33 -0.42
C GLY A 41 -9.70 8.47 0.77
N CYS A 42 -10.55 8.45 1.81
CA CYS A 42 -10.37 7.60 2.99
C CYS A 42 -10.37 6.11 2.65
N THR A 43 -11.31 5.68 1.80
CA THR A 43 -11.41 4.27 1.38
C THR A 43 -10.18 3.84 0.59
N ILE A 44 -9.75 4.65 -0.38
CA ILE A 44 -8.56 4.38 -1.20
C ILE A 44 -7.29 4.37 -0.34
N ALA A 45 -7.11 5.37 0.53
CA ALA A 45 -5.96 5.44 1.44
C ALA A 45 -5.87 4.18 2.30
N THR A 46 -6.99 3.74 2.87
CA THR A 46 -7.06 2.52 3.68
C THR A 46 -6.60 1.30 2.90
N LEU A 47 -7.09 1.12 1.67
CA LEU A 47 -6.72 -0.01 0.82
C LEU A 47 -5.23 0.02 0.44
N LEU A 48 -4.70 1.18 0.04
CA LEU A 48 -3.30 1.33 -0.37
C LEU A 48 -2.33 1.12 0.79
N VAL A 49 -2.61 1.64 1.98
CA VAL A 49 -1.81 1.40 3.18
C VAL A 49 -1.81 -0.10 3.53
N ARG A 50 -2.98 -0.75 3.46
CA ARG A 50 -3.09 -2.19 3.75
C ARG A 50 -2.39 -3.06 2.72
N ALA A 51 -2.41 -2.67 1.45
CA ALA A 51 -1.67 -3.34 0.38
C ALA A 51 -0.14 -3.17 0.52
N GLY A 52 0.31 -2.17 1.28
CA GLY A 52 1.72 -1.92 1.55
C GLY A 52 2.37 -0.96 0.57
N VAL A 53 1.64 0.06 0.10
CA VAL A 53 2.25 1.22 -0.57
C VAL A 53 3.26 1.88 0.37
N GLY A 54 4.48 2.11 -0.12
CA GLY A 54 5.60 2.63 0.67
C GLY A 54 5.39 4.05 1.17
N LYS A 55 4.83 4.92 0.33
CA LYS A 55 4.55 6.32 0.67
C LYS A 55 3.22 6.76 0.10
N ILE A 56 2.40 7.36 0.95
CA ILE A 56 1.16 8.01 0.55
C ILE A 56 1.24 9.47 0.97
N LYS A 57 0.99 10.37 0.02
CA LYS A 57 0.76 11.79 0.29
C LYS A 57 -0.73 12.07 0.09
N ILE A 58 -1.39 12.57 1.12
CA ILE A 58 -2.78 12.99 1.05
C ILE A 58 -2.79 14.51 0.99
N VAL A 59 -3.55 15.06 0.05
CA VAL A 59 -3.78 16.50 -0.10
C VAL A 59 -5.28 16.71 -0.01
N ASP A 60 -5.72 17.40 1.02
CA ASP A 60 -7.10 17.87 1.13
C ASP A 60 -7.08 19.39 1.39
N ARG A 61 -8.10 20.08 0.89
CA ARG A 61 -8.27 21.52 1.09
C ARG A 61 -9.11 21.81 2.34
N ASP A 62 -10.04 20.90 2.66
CA ASP A 62 -10.94 21.02 3.81
C ASP A 62 -10.18 20.92 5.16
#